data_AF-A0A954BPJ0-F1
#
_entry.id   AF-A0A954BPJ0-F1
#
_cell.length_a   1.000
_cell.length_b   1.000
_cell.length_c   1.000
_cell.angle_alpha   90.00
_cell.angle_beta   90.00
_cell.angle_gamma   90.00
#
_symmetry.space_group_name_H-M   'P 1'
#
loop_
_entity.id
_entity.type
_entity.pdbx_description
1 polymer ?
#
loop_
_entity_poly.entity_id
_entity_poly.type
_entity_poly.pdbx_seq_one_letter_code
_entity_poly.pdbx_strand_id
1 'polypeptide(L)'
;PENARFKILEHRDEIKAICDECDPVLLKFGGGFQSLEVRIIDSAQGPMVITHLIVNTGDAMGANAVNTMAEAVGPRIAEWTGGQVFLRILSNLADRRLARARGVWRAEDIGGPAVRDGILAAFHFADADPYRAATHNKGVMNGITAAVLATGNDTRAIESGAHAYAARTGRYRSMSKWEADADGNLVGVLELPMAVGLIGGATKIHPTARACLEILGVTSADELARIVVAIGLAQNYAALKVLATTGVQKGHMSLHSKNIAIMAGAEGAEIEAVAARLVADSKVRVDHAEAVLAELRAKKG
;
A
#
# COMPACT_ATOMS: atom_id res chain seq x y z
N PRO A 1 3.65 27.33 25.42
CA PRO A 1 3.83 26.48 24.22
C PRO A 1 4.22 27.29 22.97
N GLU A 2 3.54 28.41 22.69
CA GLU A 2 3.89 29.27 21.53
C GLU A 2 5.30 29.84 21.59
N ASN A 3 5.72 30.36 22.75
CA ASN A 3 7.11 30.82 22.93
C ASN A 3 8.13 29.70 22.66
N ALA A 4 7.86 28.48 23.14
CA ALA A 4 8.72 27.32 22.87
C ALA A 4 8.77 26.99 21.37
N ARG A 5 7.64 27.09 20.66
CA ARG A 5 7.57 26.93 19.21
C ARG A 5 8.46 27.94 18.48
N PHE A 6 8.39 29.22 18.83
CA PHE A 6 9.24 30.24 18.21
C PHE A 6 10.72 29.98 18.49
N LYS A 7 11.10 29.67 19.73
CA LYS A 7 12.49 29.33 20.06
C LYS A 7 13.01 28.16 19.22
N ILE A 8 12.25 27.06 19.11
CA ILE A 8 12.68 25.91 18.31
C ILE A 8 12.89 26.31 16.83
N LEU A 9 12.00 27.15 16.28
CA LEU A 9 12.12 27.64 14.90
C LEU A 9 13.31 28.58 14.70
N GLU A 10 13.64 29.42 15.68
CA GLU A 10 14.82 30.30 15.66
C GLU A 10 16.14 29.50 15.64
N HIS A 11 16.16 28.33 16.28
CA HIS A 11 17.32 27.42 16.29
C HIS A 11 17.35 26.44 15.10
N ARG A 12 16.61 26.68 14.01
CA ARG A 12 16.53 25.77 12.85
C ARG A 12 17.92 25.40 12.29
N ASP A 13 18.83 26.34 12.17
CA ASP A 13 20.14 26.08 11.57
C ASP A 13 21.05 25.27 12.49
N GLU A 14 20.92 25.44 13.80
CA GLU A 14 21.59 24.60 14.79
C GLU A 14 21.01 23.17 14.78
N ILE A 15 19.69 23.04 14.68
CA ILE A 15 19.03 21.74 14.50
C ILE A 15 19.54 21.05 13.23
N LYS A 16 19.65 21.79 12.12
CA LYS A 16 20.20 21.27 10.87
C LYS A 16 21.61 20.73 11.07
N ALA A 17 22.51 21.51 11.68
CA ALA A 17 23.88 21.09 11.94
C ALA A 17 23.94 19.78 12.74
N ILE A 18 23.17 19.69 13.84
CA ILE A 18 23.10 18.47 14.67
C ILE A 18 22.61 17.26 13.87
N CYS A 19 21.55 17.44 13.07
CA CYS A 19 21.00 16.34 12.25
C CYS A 19 22.00 15.87 11.20
N ASP A 20 22.67 16.82 10.54
CA ASP A 20 23.64 16.56 9.48
C ASP A 20 24.90 15.83 10.02
N GLU A 21 25.33 16.14 11.25
CA GLU A 21 26.43 15.44 11.92
C GLU A 21 26.11 13.97 12.26
N CYS A 22 24.83 13.61 12.41
CA CYS A 22 24.42 12.26 12.77
C CYS A 22 24.71 11.22 11.66
N ASP A 23 24.65 11.62 10.39
CA ASP A 23 24.85 10.69 9.26
C ASP A 23 25.54 11.37 8.07
N PRO A 24 26.89 11.46 8.10
CA PRO A 24 27.68 12.01 7.00
C PRO A 24 27.56 11.20 5.69
N VAL A 25 27.18 9.91 5.77
CA VAL A 25 27.00 9.08 4.57
C VAL A 25 25.72 9.50 3.86
N LEU A 26 24.63 9.67 4.59
CA LEU A 26 23.36 10.14 4.03
C LEU A 26 23.53 11.50 3.31
N LEU A 27 24.30 12.43 3.89
CA LEU A 27 24.61 13.71 3.24
C LEU A 27 25.41 13.57 1.95
N LYS A 28 26.39 12.66 1.90
CA LYS A 28 27.18 12.39 0.68
C LYS A 28 26.31 11.95 -0.50
N PHE A 29 25.16 11.34 -0.22
CA PHE A 29 24.18 10.92 -1.22
C PHE A 29 23.02 11.90 -1.40
N GLY A 30 23.16 13.15 -0.92
CA GLY A 30 22.16 14.22 -1.10
C GLY A 30 20.94 14.11 -0.17
N GLY A 31 21.02 13.25 0.85
CA GLY A 31 20.02 13.14 1.91
C GLY A 31 20.23 14.18 3.02
N GLY A 32 19.66 13.89 4.19
CA GLY A 32 19.82 14.69 5.41
C GLY A 32 18.67 15.67 5.67
N PHE A 33 18.87 16.56 6.64
CA PHE A 33 17.82 17.47 7.09
C PHE A 33 17.43 18.48 6.01
N GLN A 34 16.13 18.61 5.77
CA GLN A 34 15.53 19.50 4.77
C GLN A 34 14.77 20.67 5.42
N SER A 35 13.93 20.37 6.40
CA SER A 35 13.06 21.37 7.01
C SER A 35 12.61 20.98 8.42
N LEU A 36 11.98 21.93 9.09
CA LEU A 36 11.48 21.84 10.45
C LEU A 36 10.02 22.28 10.48
N GLU A 37 9.19 21.52 11.17
CA GLU A 37 7.84 21.96 11.52
C GLU A 37 7.62 21.82 13.01
N VAL A 38 7.00 22.83 13.62
CA VAL A 38 6.68 22.80 15.05
C VAL A 38 5.19 23.06 15.21
N ARG A 39 4.50 22.05 15.73
CA ARG A 39 3.05 22.03 15.95
C ARG A 39 2.77 22.07 17.43
N ILE A 40 1.71 22.77 17.80
CA ILE A 40 1.15 22.67 19.15
C ILE A 40 -0.13 21.88 19.04
N ILE A 41 -0.27 20.86 19.88
CA ILE A 41 -1.48 20.04 19.96
C ILE A 41 -2.02 20.10 21.38
N ASP A 42 -3.34 20.17 21.50
CA ASP A 42 -4.01 20.01 22.79
C ASP A 42 -4.31 18.53 23.03
N SER A 43 -4.06 18.09 24.25
CA SER A 43 -4.32 16.72 24.69
C SER A 43 -5.00 16.72 26.05
N ALA A 44 -5.50 15.54 26.47
CA ALA A 44 -6.04 15.36 27.81
C ALA A 44 -5.01 15.62 28.93
N GLN A 45 -3.70 15.57 28.64
CA GLN A 45 -2.63 15.91 29.58
C GLN A 45 -2.18 17.39 29.49
N GLY A 46 -2.85 18.19 28.64
CA GLY A 46 -2.47 19.57 28.36
C GLY A 46 -1.76 19.74 27.01
N PRO A 47 -1.26 20.96 26.73
CA PRO A 47 -0.65 21.30 25.45
C PRO A 47 0.72 20.63 25.27
N MET A 48 0.95 20.06 24.10
CA MET A 48 2.23 19.45 23.70
C MET A 48 2.82 20.21 22.52
N VAL A 49 4.15 20.40 22.53
CA VAL A 49 4.91 20.97 21.41
C VAL A 49 5.58 19.83 20.64
N ILE A 50 5.14 19.60 19.42
CA ILE A 50 5.60 18.52 18.56
C ILE A 50 6.54 19.09 17.50
N THR A 51 7.80 18.67 17.54
CA THR A 51 8.82 19.06 16.55
C THR A 51 9.00 17.95 15.53
N HIS A 52 8.69 18.23 14.27
CA HIS A 52 8.92 17.33 13.15
C HIS A 52 10.19 17.75 12.42
N LEU A 53 11.15 16.82 12.37
CA LEU A 53 12.31 16.91 11.48
C LEU A 53 11.90 16.35 10.11
N ILE A 54 12.01 17.16 9.06
CA ILE A 54 11.75 16.73 7.69
C ILE A 54 13.09 16.34 7.06
N VAL A 55 13.27 15.05 6.79
CA VAL A 55 14.56 14.46 6.42
C VAL A 55 14.43 13.75 5.08
N ASN A 56 15.36 14.00 4.16
CA ASN A 56 15.54 13.21 2.96
C ASN A 56 16.37 11.97 3.30
N THR A 57 15.78 10.79 3.25
CA THR A 57 16.43 9.53 3.61
C THR A 57 16.97 8.75 2.40
N GLY A 58 16.90 9.35 1.20
CA GLY A 58 17.38 8.74 -0.04
C GLY A 58 16.77 7.35 -0.28
N ASP A 59 17.62 6.37 -0.59
CA ASP A 59 17.20 5.00 -0.85
C ASP A 59 16.93 4.16 0.40
N ALA A 60 17.07 4.73 1.59
CA ALA A 60 16.67 4.06 2.82
C ALA A 60 15.18 4.29 3.11
N MET A 61 14.55 3.36 3.82
CA MET A 61 13.26 3.63 4.46
C MET A 61 13.41 4.80 5.46
N GLY A 62 14.46 4.76 6.27
CA GLY A 62 14.95 5.91 7.04
C GLY A 62 14.63 5.95 8.52
N ALA A 63 13.91 4.96 9.07
CA ALA A 63 13.52 4.94 10.49
C ALA A 63 14.69 5.16 11.46
N ASN A 64 15.78 4.40 11.31
CA ASN A 64 16.92 4.53 12.20
C ASN A 64 17.59 5.91 12.08
N ALA A 65 17.79 6.40 10.85
CA ALA A 65 18.41 7.70 10.61
C ALA A 65 17.63 8.84 11.28
N VAL A 66 16.30 8.90 11.08
CA VAL A 66 15.48 9.98 11.64
C VAL A 66 15.30 9.85 13.16
N ASN A 67 15.30 8.63 13.71
CA ASN A 67 15.27 8.42 15.15
C ASN A 67 16.56 8.92 15.80
N THR A 68 17.72 8.59 15.23
CA THR A 68 19.01 9.09 15.71
C THR A 68 19.08 10.61 15.66
N MET A 69 18.61 11.24 14.58
CA MET A 69 18.54 12.71 14.50
C MET A 69 17.61 13.31 15.57
N ALA A 70 16.44 12.71 15.80
CA ALA A 70 15.51 13.15 16.84
C ALA A 70 16.09 12.96 18.27
N GLU A 71 16.83 11.88 18.49
CA GLU A 71 17.55 11.62 19.73
C GLU A 71 18.63 12.67 20.01
N ALA A 72 19.43 13.01 18.99
CA ALA A 72 20.49 14.00 19.07
C ALA A 72 19.98 15.43 19.32
N VAL A 73 18.88 15.82 18.67
CA VAL A 73 18.28 17.16 18.81
C VAL A 73 17.52 17.33 20.12
N GLY A 74 17.00 16.24 20.70
CA GLY A 74 16.15 16.26 21.90
C GLY A 74 16.72 17.07 23.09
N PRO A 75 17.97 16.86 23.53
CA PRO A 75 18.56 17.62 24.63
C PRO A 75 18.58 19.13 24.40
N ARG A 76 18.88 19.58 23.18
CA ARG A 76 18.92 21.01 22.83
C ARG A 76 17.53 21.63 22.83
N ILE A 77 16.51 20.91 22.33
CA ILE A 77 15.11 21.34 22.44
C ILE A 77 14.70 21.51 23.91
N ALA A 78 15.06 20.56 24.78
CA ALA A 78 14.74 20.65 26.21
C ALA A 78 15.37 21.90 26.85
N GLU A 79 16.64 22.17 26.54
CA GLU A 79 17.38 23.34 27.01
C GLU A 79 16.74 24.67 26.55
N TRP A 80 16.47 24.83 25.26
CA TRP A 80 15.92 26.10 24.73
C TRP A 80 14.52 26.40 25.26
N THR A 81 13.70 25.35 25.39
CA THR A 81 12.28 25.49 25.77
C THR A 81 12.05 25.46 27.27
N GLY A 82 13.00 24.93 28.05
CA GLY A 82 12.80 24.58 29.47
C GLY A 82 11.79 23.44 29.68
N GLY A 83 11.41 22.73 28.61
CA GLY A 83 10.44 21.64 28.63
C GLY A 83 11.10 20.26 28.74
N GLN A 84 10.27 19.25 28.98
CA GLN A 84 10.71 17.85 28.97
C GLN A 84 10.44 17.22 27.60
N VAL A 85 11.48 16.66 26.99
CA VAL A 85 11.35 15.89 25.73
C VAL A 85 11.07 14.42 26.08
N PHE A 86 10.03 13.87 25.47
CA PHE A 86 9.59 12.49 25.68
C PHE A 86 9.96 11.60 24.48
N LEU A 87 9.09 11.55 23.47
CA LEU A 87 9.23 10.67 22.32
C LEU A 87 10.12 11.31 21.25
N ARG A 88 11.06 10.52 20.73
CA ARG A 88 11.99 10.88 19.65
C ARG A 88 11.96 9.74 18.64
N ILE A 89 10.92 9.76 17.82
CA ILE A 89 10.51 8.61 17.01
C ILE A 89 9.91 9.11 15.71
N LEU A 90 10.14 8.37 14.62
CA LEU A 90 9.52 8.64 13.32
C LEU A 90 7.97 8.63 13.39
N SER A 91 7.36 9.26 12.39
CA SER A 91 5.95 9.06 12.05
C SER A 91 5.82 8.09 10.88
N ASN A 92 4.99 7.05 11.02
CA ASN A 92 4.63 6.17 9.88
C ASN A 92 3.56 6.80 8.97
N LEU A 93 2.89 7.88 9.39
CA LEU A 93 2.14 8.74 8.47
C LEU A 93 3.15 9.56 7.66
N ALA A 94 3.79 8.92 6.69
CA ALA A 94 4.82 9.50 5.83
C ALA A 94 4.20 10.31 4.68
N ASP A 95 3.34 11.28 5.02
CA ASP A 95 2.58 12.11 4.06
C ASP A 95 3.44 13.09 3.24
N ARG A 96 4.73 13.19 3.56
CA ARG A 96 5.76 13.89 2.77
C ARG A 96 6.50 13.00 1.78
N ARG A 97 6.26 11.68 1.80
CA ARG A 97 6.89 10.70 0.92
C ARG A 97 5.81 9.91 0.17
N LEU A 98 5.11 10.62 -0.71
CA LEU A 98 3.99 10.09 -1.48
C LEU A 98 4.46 9.53 -2.83
N ALA A 99 3.95 8.35 -3.18
CA ALA A 99 4.04 7.82 -4.53
C ALA A 99 2.66 7.84 -5.20
N ARG A 100 2.65 8.01 -6.52
CA ARG A 100 1.44 8.16 -7.33
C ARG A 100 1.47 7.23 -8.52
N ALA A 101 0.34 6.61 -8.82
CA ALA A 101 0.11 5.90 -10.08
C ALA A 101 -1.19 6.37 -10.73
N ARG A 102 -1.19 6.42 -12.07
CA ARG A 102 -2.38 6.67 -12.90
C ARG A 102 -2.45 5.62 -13.98
N GLY A 103 -3.63 5.08 -14.22
CA GLY A 103 -3.94 4.20 -15.34
C GLY A 103 -5.15 4.69 -16.11
N VAL A 104 -5.17 4.43 -17.42
CA VAL A 104 -6.32 4.69 -18.30
C VAL A 104 -6.66 3.39 -19.00
N TRP A 105 -7.93 3.00 -18.93
CA TRP A 105 -8.44 1.80 -19.58
C TRP A 105 -9.52 2.20 -20.57
N ARG A 106 -9.31 1.85 -21.85
CA ARG A 106 -10.33 2.07 -22.87
C ARG A 106 -11.57 1.24 -22.54
N ALA A 107 -12.74 1.85 -22.67
CA ALA A 107 -14.00 1.17 -22.31
C ALA A 107 -14.16 -0.15 -23.09
N GLU A 108 -13.80 -0.17 -24.37
CA GLU A 108 -13.83 -1.35 -25.23
C GLU A 108 -12.98 -2.52 -24.70
N ASP A 109 -11.79 -2.24 -24.14
CA ASP A 109 -10.86 -3.27 -23.65
C ASP A 109 -11.34 -3.93 -22.34
N ILE A 110 -12.28 -3.28 -21.64
CA ILE A 110 -12.71 -3.70 -20.30
C ILE A 110 -14.12 -4.28 -20.25
N GLY A 111 -14.80 -4.38 -21.39
CA GLY A 111 -16.17 -4.91 -21.50
C GLY A 111 -17.24 -3.85 -21.78
N GLY A 112 -16.83 -2.66 -22.20
CA GLY A 112 -17.69 -1.56 -22.63
C GLY A 112 -18.05 -0.55 -21.53
N PRO A 113 -18.77 0.53 -21.90
CA PRO A 113 -19.16 1.60 -20.98
C PRO A 113 -19.91 1.12 -19.73
N ALA A 114 -20.74 0.08 -19.84
CA ALA A 114 -21.46 -0.48 -18.71
C ALA A 114 -20.53 -1.01 -17.60
N VAL A 115 -19.39 -1.62 -17.97
CA VAL A 115 -18.39 -2.09 -16.99
C VAL A 115 -17.66 -0.93 -16.34
N ARG A 116 -17.28 0.09 -17.13
CA ARG A 116 -16.72 1.35 -16.60
C ARG A 116 -17.66 1.95 -15.56
N ASP A 117 -18.94 2.13 -15.92
CA ASP A 117 -19.92 2.78 -15.05
C ASP A 117 -20.20 1.96 -13.78
N GLY A 118 -20.18 0.63 -13.88
CA GLY A 118 -20.23 -0.27 -12.72
C GLY A 118 -19.02 -0.11 -11.80
N ILE A 119 -17.81 0.08 -12.35
CA ILE A 119 -16.59 0.36 -11.57
C ILE A 119 -16.71 1.73 -10.87
N LEU A 120 -17.20 2.76 -11.57
CA LEU A 120 -17.42 4.09 -10.99
C LEU A 120 -18.44 4.03 -9.83
N ALA A 121 -19.55 3.33 -10.01
CA ALA A 121 -20.54 3.12 -8.95
C ALA A 121 -19.93 2.40 -7.73
N ALA A 122 -19.12 1.36 -7.95
CA ALA A 122 -18.44 0.62 -6.88
C ALA A 122 -17.40 1.49 -6.14
N PHE A 123 -16.70 2.37 -6.86
CA PHE A 123 -15.80 3.36 -6.27
C PHE A 123 -16.58 4.38 -5.42
N HIS A 124 -17.66 4.97 -5.94
CA HIS A 124 -18.46 5.94 -5.20
C HIS A 124 -19.06 5.34 -3.93
N PHE A 125 -19.47 4.06 -3.96
CA PHE A 125 -19.87 3.33 -2.76
C PHE A 125 -18.71 3.26 -1.74
N ALA A 126 -17.50 2.90 -2.17
CA ALA A 126 -16.33 2.84 -1.30
C ALA A 126 -15.93 4.19 -0.72
N ASP A 127 -16.06 5.29 -1.46
CA ASP A 127 -15.72 6.63 -0.94
C ASP A 127 -16.80 7.20 0.02
N ALA A 128 -18.05 6.76 -0.16
CA ALA A 128 -19.17 7.18 0.66
C ALA A 128 -19.27 6.45 2.01
N ASP A 129 -18.96 5.15 2.05
CA ASP A 129 -19.17 4.27 3.21
C ASP A 129 -17.86 3.65 3.75
N PRO A 130 -17.47 3.94 5.01
CA PRO A 130 -16.30 3.33 5.65
C PRO A 130 -16.29 1.80 5.66
N TYR A 131 -17.44 1.13 5.74
CA TYR A 131 -17.50 -0.34 5.70
C TYR A 131 -17.01 -0.88 4.35
N ARG A 132 -17.46 -0.25 3.26
CA ARG A 132 -16.97 -0.59 1.93
C ARG A 132 -15.54 -0.11 1.71
N ALA A 133 -15.19 1.09 2.15
CA ALA A 133 -13.83 1.64 2.07
C ALA A 133 -12.79 0.67 2.66
N ALA A 134 -13.10 0.05 3.81
CA ALA A 134 -12.20 -0.92 4.46
C ALA A 134 -11.88 -2.09 3.52
N THR A 135 -12.91 -2.67 2.90
CA THR A 135 -12.75 -3.80 1.98
C THR A 135 -12.11 -3.39 0.65
N HIS A 136 -12.43 -2.20 0.16
CA HIS A 136 -11.83 -1.62 -1.04
C HIS A 136 -10.32 -1.42 -0.88
N ASN A 137 -9.92 -0.80 0.23
CA ASN A 137 -8.52 -0.53 0.57
C ASN A 137 -7.77 -1.83 0.88
N LYS A 138 -8.40 -2.80 1.55
CA LYS A 138 -7.83 -4.15 1.71
C LYS A 138 -7.48 -4.76 0.34
N GLY A 139 -8.32 -4.57 -0.66
CA GLY A 139 -8.05 -5.00 -2.04
C GLY A 139 -6.80 -4.35 -2.66
N VAL A 140 -6.59 -3.05 -2.42
CA VAL A 140 -5.34 -2.34 -2.80
C VAL A 140 -4.14 -2.97 -2.09
N MET A 141 -4.27 -3.14 -0.77
CA MET A 141 -3.18 -3.62 0.09
C MET A 141 -2.78 -5.07 -0.18
N ASN A 142 -3.68 -5.93 -0.68
CA ASN A 142 -3.30 -7.28 -1.15
C ASN A 142 -2.11 -7.24 -2.13
N GLY A 143 -2.10 -6.29 -3.07
CA GLY A 143 -1.02 -6.15 -4.06
C GLY A 143 0.20 -5.46 -3.47
N ILE A 144 -0.01 -4.35 -2.76
CA ILE A 144 1.07 -3.56 -2.13
C ILE A 144 1.84 -4.42 -1.12
N THR A 145 1.15 -5.05 -0.19
CA THR A 145 1.76 -5.85 0.89
C THR A 145 2.54 -7.04 0.34
N ALA A 146 2.08 -7.67 -0.75
CA ALA A 146 2.83 -8.72 -1.43
C ALA A 146 4.15 -8.20 -2.03
N ALA A 147 4.12 -7.08 -2.75
CA ALA A 147 5.32 -6.47 -3.34
C ALA A 147 6.31 -5.95 -2.29
N VAL A 148 5.80 -5.32 -1.23
CA VAL A 148 6.60 -4.83 -0.10
C VAL A 148 7.28 -5.99 0.63
N LEU A 149 6.56 -7.08 0.89
CA LEU A 149 7.13 -8.28 1.50
C LEU A 149 8.19 -8.92 0.60
N ALA A 150 7.89 -9.09 -0.69
CA ALA A 150 8.80 -9.71 -1.65
C ALA A 150 10.14 -8.95 -1.77
N THR A 151 10.12 -7.63 -1.61
CA THR A 151 11.32 -6.77 -1.66
C THR A 151 11.99 -6.57 -0.31
N GLY A 152 11.55 -7.29 0.74
CA GLY A 152 12.16 -7.24 2.07
C GLY A 152 11.92 -5.93 2.83
N ASN A 153 10.86 -5.19 2.46
CA ASN A 153 10.46 -3.95 3.11
C ASN A 153 9.44 -4.20 4.25
N ASP A 154 9.28 -3.22 5.14
CA ASP A 154 8.36 -3.35 6.29
C ASP A 154 6.89 -3.14 5.86
N THR A 155 6.12 -4.23 5.84
CA THR A 155 4.70 -4.18 5.49
C THR A 155 3.85 -3.38 6.47
N ARG A 156 4.17 -3.38 7.77
CA ARG A 156 3.38 -2.68 8.80
C ARG A 156 3.57 -1.16 8.70
N ALA A 157 4.77 -0.71 8.35
CA ALA A 157 5.04 0.70 8.10
C ALA A 157 4.19 1.23 6.93
N ILE A 158 4.13 0.48 5.82
CA ILE A 158 3.32 0.86 4.66
C ILE A 158 1.82 0.79 4.95
N GLU A 159 1.34 -0.29 5.59
CA GLU A 159 -0.08 -0.45 5.97
C GLU A 159 -0.55 0.68 6.89
N SER A 160 0.21 0.98 7.95
CA SER A 160 -0.15 2.04 8.90
C SER A 160 -0.19 3.42 8.24
N GLY A 161 0.79 3.75 7.39
CA GLY A 161 0.82 5.00 6.64
C GLY A 161 -0.34 5.11 5.65
N ALA A 162 -0.59 4.06 4.85
CA ALA A 162 -1.66 4.04 3.87
C ALA A 162 -3.04 4.20 4.52
N HIS A 163 -3.33 3.41 5.56
CA HIS A 163 -4.63 3.45 6.24
C HIS A 163 -4.86 4.76 7.00
N ALA A 164 -3.83 5.33 7.64
CA ALA A 164 -3.92 6.65 8.26
C ALA A 164 -4.17 7.75 7.21
N TYR A 165 -3.50 7.67 6.05
CA TYR A 165 -3.67 8.62 4.95
C TYR A 165 -5.09 8.56 4.34
N ALA A 166 -5.70 7.38 4.32
CA ALA A 166 -7.09 7.20 3.90
C ALA A 166 -8.11 7.87 4.84
N ALA A 167 -7.73 8.22 6.08
CA ALA A 167 -8.57 8.91 7.06
C ALA A 167 -8.23 10.40 7.25
N ARG A 168 -7.25 10.94 6.52
CA ARG A 168 -6.68 12.29 6.74
C ARG A 168 -7.68 13.45 6.66
N THR A 169 -8.83 13.23 6.01
CA THR A 169 -9.90 14.25 5.87
C THR A 169 -10.98 14.12 6.94
N GLY A 170 -10.73 13.41 8.04
CA GLY A 170 -11.68 13.21 9.14
C GLY A 170 -12.67 12.04 8.97
N ARG A 171 -12.66 11.37 7.81
CA ARG A 171 -13.41 10.13 7.57
C ARG A 171 -12.56 9.16 6.78
N TYR A 172 -12.59 7.88 7.15
CA TYR A 172 -11.92 6.82 6.40
C TYR A 172 -12.61 6.61 5.04
N ARG A 173 -11.84 6.73 3.95
CA ARG A 173 -12.32 6.76 2.56
C ARG A 173 -11.53 5.81 1.65
N SER A 174 -11.92 5.73 0.38
CA SER A 174 -11.16 5.01 -0.65
C SER A 174 -9.74 5.58 -0.80
N MET A 175 -8.74 4.71 -0.89
CA MET A 175 -7.36 5.10 -1.23
C MET A 175 -7.22 5.52 -2.70
N SER A 176 -7.99 4.88 -3.60
CA SER A 176 -8.00 5.19 -5.03
C SER A 176 -9.14 6.13 -5.42
N LYS A 177 -8.95 6.86 -6.51
CA LYS A 177 -9.99 7.63 -7.19
C LYS A 177 -10.22 7.06 -8.58
N TRP A 178 -11.48 7.05 -9.00
CA TRP A 178 -11.90 6.59 -10.32
C TRP A 178 -12.82 7.61 -10.97
N GLU A 179 -12.60 7.88 -12.25
CA GLU A 179 -13.38 8.82 -13.05
C GLU A 179 -13.48 8.35 -14.51
N ALA A 180 -14.37 8.98 -15.28
CA ALA A 180 -14.39 8.85 -16.73
C ALA A 180 -13.73 10.09 -17.36
N ASP A 181 -12.85 9.90 -18.34
CA ASP A 181 -12.32 11.02 -19.12
C ASP A 181 -13.30 11.49 -20.21
N ALA A 182 -12.90 12.53 -20.96
CA ALA A 182 -13.71 13.11 -22.02
C ALA A 182 -14.01 12.15 -23.18
N ASP A 183 -13.14 11.15 -23.39
CA ASP A 183 -13.30 10.12 -24.42
C ASP A 183 -14.12 8.92 -23.91
N GLY A 184 -14.55 8.96 -22.65
CA GLY A 184 -15.32 7.90 -22.00
C GLY A 184 -14.46 6.71 -21.55
N ASN A 185 -13.15 6.85 -21.45
CA ASN A 185 -12.29 5.82 -20.85
C ASN A 185 -12.36 5.87 -19.32
N LEU A 186 -12.06 4.74 -18.68
CA LEU A 186 -11.92 4.68 -17.22
C LEU A 186 -10.54 5.19 -16.82
N VAL A 187 -10.48 6.14 -15.90
CA VAL A 187 -9.23 6.65 -15.32
C VAL A 187 -9.17 6.29 -13.84
N GLY A 188 -8.06 5.68 -13.42
CA GLY A 188 -7.80 5.32 -12.03
C GLY A 188 -6.55 6.02 -11.52
N VAL A 189 -6.60 6.53 -10.29
CA VAL A 189 -5.49 7.18 -9.60
C VAL A 189 -5.32 6.60 -8.21
N LEU A 190 -4.08 6.36 -7.78
CA LEU A 190 -3.73 5.99 -6.41
C LEU A 190 -2.57 6.86 -5.92
N GLU A 191 -2.72 7.45 -4.75
CA GLU A 191 -1.68 8.25 -4.06
C GLU A 191 -1.59 7.78 -2.61
N LEU A 192 -0.42 7.28 -2.19
CA LEU A 192 -0.20 6.78 -0.84
C LEU A 192 1.20 7.11 -0.31
N PRO A 193 1.36 7.26 1.02
CA PRO A 193 2.67 7.20 1.67
C PRO A 193 3.38 5.90 1.31
N MET A 194 4.63 6.00 0.84
CA MET A 194 5.38 4.84 0.36
C MET A 194 6.86 4.95 0.77
N ALA A 195 7.11 4.82 2.06
CA ALA A 195 8.45 4.83 2.65
C ALA A 195 9.14 3.46 2.53
N VAL A 196 9.39 3.02 1.30
CA VAL A 196 10.20 1.83 1.00
C VAL A 196 11.69 2.19 0.89
N GLY A 197 12.56 1.19 0.88
CA GLY A 197 13.99 1.36 0.66
C GLY A 197 14.60 0.25 -0.21
N LEU A 198 15.76 0.57 -0.80
CA LEU A 198 16.68 -0.36 -1.45
C LEU A 198 17.90 -0.67 -0.58
N ILE A 199 18.10 0.11 0.49
CA ILE A 199 19.18 -0.08 1.47
C ILE A 199 18.63 -0.12 2.89
N GLY A 200 19.30 -0.88 3.74
CA GLY A 200 18.92 -1.06 5.15
C GLY A 200 17.87 -2.15 5.38
N GLY A 201 17.82 -2.66 6.62
CA GLY A 201 16.93 -3.76 6.99
C GLY A 201 17.22 -5.06 6.21
N ALA A 202 16.17 -5.79 5.86
CA ALA A 202 16.28 -7.08 5.16
C ALA A 202 16.51 -6.97 3.64
N THR A 203 16.31 -5.78 3.06
CA THR A 203 16.34 -5.54 1.60
C THR A 203 17.63 -6.04 0.91
N LYS A 204 18.80 -5.80 1.53
CA LYS A 204 20.13 -6.27 1.05
C LYS A 204 20.65 -7.54 1.70
N ILE A 205 19.99 -8.04 2.75
CA ILE A 205 20.47 -9.20 3.52
C ILE A 205 19.75 -10.47 3.06
N HIS A 206 18.45 -10.39 2.80
CA HIS A 206 17.64 -11.54 2.43
C HIS A 206 17.84 -11.91 0.95
N PRO A 207 18.31 -13.13 0.61
CA PRO A 207 18.61 -13.51 -0.77
C PRO A 207 17.44 -13.35 -1.74
N THR A 208 16.24 -13.77 -1.33
CA THR A 208 15.02 -13.61 -2.16
C THR A 208 14.66 -12.14 -2.40
N ALA A 209 14.81 -11.26 -1.39
CA ALA A 209 14.50 -9.84 -1.56
C ALA A 209 15.43 -9.19 -2.57
N ARG A 210 16.73 -9.54 -2.52
CA ARG A 210 17.71 -9.10 -3.53
C ARG A 210 17.34 -9.57 -4.93
N ALA A 211 17.04 -10.86 -5.09
CA ALA A 211 16.63 -11.40 -6.38
C ALA A 211 15.36 -10.71 -6.92
N CYS A 212 14.37 -10.43 -6.07
CA CYS A 212 13.18 -9.67 -6.46
C CYS A 212 13.51 -8.23 -6.90
N LEU A 213 14.39 -7.53 -6.19
CA LEU A 213 14.85 -6.19 -6.60
C LEU A 213 15.64 -6.21 -7.91
N GLU A 214 16.47 -7.23 -8.12
CA GLU A 214 17.21 -7.46 -9.37
C GLU A 214 16.27 -7.74 -10.55
N ILE A 215 15.22 -8.56 -10.35
CA ILE A 215 14.17 -8.80 -11.36
C ILE A 215 13.43 -7.51 -11.71
N LEU A 216 13.13 -6.67 -10.72
CA LEU A 216 12.46 -5.39 -10.94
C LEU A 216 13.37 -4.35 -11.64
N GLY A 217 14.69 -4.48 -11.52
CA GLY A 217 15.65 -3.58 -12.16
C GLY A 217 15.60 -2.15 -11.64
N VAL A 218 15.06 -1.92 -10.43
CA VAL A 218 14.93 -0.58 -9.83
C VAL A 218 16.28 -0.06 -9.36
N THR A 219 16.52 1.22 -9.60
CA THR A 219 17.77 1.91 -9.24
C THR A 219 17.59 2.87 -8.06
N SER A 220 16.35 3.23 -7.72
CA SER A 220 16.03 4.07 -6.57
C SER A 220 14.80 3.59 -5.80
N ALA A 221 14.71 3.98 -4.52
CA ALA A 221 13.54 3.70 -3.69
C ALA A 221 12.27 4.40 -4.21
N ASP A 222 12.41 5.54 -4.91
CA ASP A 222 11.31 6.24 -5.57
C ASP A 222 10.74 5.44 -6.74
N GLU A 223 11.59 4.82 -7.57
CA GLU A 223 11.14 3.90 -8.63
C GLU A 223 10.38 2.71 -8.04
N LEU A 224 10.93 2.08 -7.00
CA LEU A 224 10.25 0.99 -6.31
C LEU A 224 8.88 1.44 -5.76
N ALA A 225 8.82 2.61 -5.12
CA ALA A 225 7.58 3.15 -4.56
C ALA A 225 6.49 3.33 -5.63
N ARG A 226 6.86 3.85 -6.82
CA ARG A 226 5.94 4.03 -7.95
C ARG A 226 5.43 2.68 -8.49
N ILE A 227 6.30 1.68 -8.61
CA ILE A 227 5.90 0.33 -9.01
C ILE A 227 4.92 -0.28 -8.00
N VAL A 228 5.22 -0.19 -6.69
CA VAL A 228 4.36 -0.72 -5.64
C VAL A 228 2.97 -0.06 -5.66
N VAL A 229 2.89 1.27 -5.81
CA VAL A 229 1.59 1.96 -5.94
C VAL A 229 0.87 1.56 -7.23
N ALA A 230 1.58 1.38 -8.35
CA ALA A 230 0.98 0.89 -9.59
C ALA A 230 0.39 -0.53 -9.44
N ILE A 231 1.08 -1.42 -8.73
CA ILE A 231 0.56 -2.76 -8.37
C ILE A 231 -0.72 -2.63 -7.54
N GLY A 232 -0.74 -1.75 -6.54
CA GLY A 232 -1.93 -1.48 -5.74
C GLY A 232 -3.13 -1.01 -6.58
N LEU A 233 -2.89 -0.10 -7.53
CA LEU A 233 -3.94 0.39 -8.45
C LEU A 233 -4.44 -0.73 -9.38
N ALA A 234 -3.54 -1.54 -9.94
CA ALA A 234 -3.90 -2.69 -10.78
C ALA A 234 -4.72 -3.75 -10.01
N GLN A 235 -4.34 -4.02 -8.76
CA GLN A 235 -5.06 -4.94 -7.88
C GLN A 235 -6.47 -4.42 -7.56
N ASN A 236 -6.60 -3.10 -7.33
CA ASN A 236 -7.88 -2.45 -7.10
C ASN A 236 -8.79 -2.51 -8.34
N TYR A 237 -8.24 -2.21 -9.52
CA TYR A 237 -8.95 -2.34 -10.80
C TYR A 237 -9.51 -3.75 -10.99
N ALA A 238 -8.67 -4.78 -10.81
CA ALA A 238 -9.09 -6.17 -10.98
C ALA A 238 -10.24 -6.54 -10.04
N ALA A 239 -10.16 -6.11 -8.78
CA ALA A 239 -11.21 -6.33 -7.79
C ALA A 239 -12.52 -5.63 -8.17
N LEU A 240 -12.47 -4.37 -8.60
CA LEU A 240 -13.65 -3.61 -9.01
C LEU A 240 -14.29 -4.19 -10.27
N LYS A 241 -13.49 -4.57 -11.28
CA LYS A 241 -14.00 -5.17 -12.52
C LYS A 241 -14.77 -6.46 -12.25
N VAL A 242 -14.27 -7.34 -11.38
CA VAL A 242 -14.97 -8.59 -11.02
C VAL A 242 -16.29 -8.31 -10.32
N LEU A 243 -16.31 -7.33 -9.41
CA LEU A 243 -17.53 -6.92 -8.70
C LEU A 243 -18.56 -6.27 -9.64
N ALA A 244 -18.11 -5.52 -10.65
CA ALA A 244 -18.99 -4.82 -11.59
C ALA A 244 -19.60 -5.72 -12.68
N THR A 245 -19.01 -6.90 -12.94
CA THR A 245 -19.39 -7.76 -14.08
C THR A 245 -20.16 -9.01 -13.66
N THR A 246 -19.52 -9.90 -12.91
CA THR A 246 -20.06 -11.25 -12.62
C THR A 246 -20.28 -11.53 -11.14
N GLY A 247 -19.82 -10.63 -10.26
CA GLY A 247 -19.82 -10.82 -8.82
C GLY A 247 -18.75 -11.84 -8.39
N VAL A 248 -18.02 -11.54 -7.31
CA VAL A 248 -16.87 -12.35 -6.83
C VAL A 248 -17.23 -13.82 -6.62
N GLN A 249 -18.46 -14.11 -6.19
CA GLN A 249 -18.91 -15.47 -5.93
C GLN A 249 -18.89 -16.36 -7.18
N LYS A 250 -19.27 -15.87 -8.37
CA LYS A 250 -19.23 -16.73 -9.58
C LYS A 250 -17.79 -17.07 -10.00
N GLY A 251 -16.87 -16.11 -9.93
CA GLY A 251 -15.45 -16.34 -10.22
C GLY A 251 -14.77 -17.25 -9.20
N HIS A 252 -15.03 -17.02 -7.91
CA HIS A 252 -14.49 -17.84 -6.82
C HIS A 252 -15.06 -19.26 -6.85
N MET A 253 -16.35 -19.42 -7.20
CA MET A 253 -16.97 -20.73 -7.40
C MET A 253 -16.40 -21.48 -8.61
N SER A 254 -16.02 -20.77 -9.68
CA SER A 254 -15.31 -21.40 -10.81
C SER A 254 -13.93 -21.93 -10.40
N LEU A 255 -13.15 -21.17 -9.63
CA LEU A 255 -11.85 -21.66 -9.14
C LEU A 255 -12.01 -22.77 -8.09
N HIS A 256 -12.98 -22.61 -7.19
CA HIS A 256 -13.27 -23.60 -6.15
C HIS A 256 -13.72 -24.94 -6.76
N SER A 257 -14.59 -24.91 -7.78
CA SER A 257 -15.02 -26.13 -8.49
C SER A 257 -13.86 -26.81 -9.22
N LYS A 258 -12.91 -26.05 -9.80
CA LYS A 258 -11.68 -26.63 -10.38
C LYS A 258 -10.79 -27.27 -9.32
N ASN A 259 -10.63 -26.65 -8.16
CA ASN A 259 -9.87 -27.24 -7.05
C ASN A 259 -10.50 -28.55 -6.57
N ILE A 260 -11.83 -28.58 -6.45
CA ILE A 260 -12.57 -29.80 -6.09
C ILE A 260 -12.43 -30.88 -7.17
N ALA A 261 -12.45 -30.52 -8.46
CA ALA A 261 -12.17 -31.45 -9.56
C ALA A 261 -10.75 -32.04 -9.49
N ILE A 262 -9.74 -31.22 -9.20
CA ILE A 262 -8.35 -31.67 -9.01
C ILE A 262 -8.25 -32.60 -7.80
N MET A 263 -8.89 -32.28 -6.68
CA MET A 263 -8.92 -33.14 -5.49
C MET A 263 -9.56 -34.50 -5.75
N ALA A 264 -10.54 -34.58 -6.66
CA ALA A 264 -11.15 -35.82 -7.12
C ALA A 264 -10.28 -36.59 -8.13
N GLY A 265 -9.10 -36.08 -8.50
CA GLY A 265 -8.15 -36.74 -9.41
C GLY A 265 -8.36 -36.45 -10.90
N ALA A 266 -9.04 -35.35 -11.24
CA ALA A 266 -9.16 -34.90 -12.63
C ALA A 266 -7.84 -34.30 -13.14
N GLU A 267 -7.43 -34.67 -14.35
CA GLU A 267 -6.18 -34.19 -14.96
C GLU A 267 -6.40 -33.52 -16.33
N GLY A 268 -5.57 -32.52 -16.65
CA GLY A 268 -5.59 -31.83 -17.94
C GLY A 268 -6.98 -31.29 -18.29
N ALA A 269 -7.53 -31.75 -19.42
CA ALA A 269 -8.85 -31.32 -19.92
C ALA A 269 -10.04 -31.79 -19.06
N GLU A 270 -9.85 -32.78 -18.17
CA GLU A 270 -10.91 -33.27 -17.29
C GLU A 270 -11.31 -32.24 -16.22
N ILE A 271 -10.36 -31.39 -15.80
CA ILE A 271 -10.58 -30.40 -14.73
C ILE A 271 -11.70 -29.43 -15.11
N GLU A 272 -11.66 -28.88 -16.32
CA GLU A 272 -12.69 -27.96 -16.81
C GLU A 272 -14.03 -28.65 -17.00
N ALA A 273 -14.03 -29.89 -17.53
CA ALA A 273 -15.26 -30.65 -17.78
C ALA A 273 -15.97 -31.01 -16.47
N VAL A 274 -15.23 -31.48 -15.46
CA VAL A 274 -15.78 -31.78 -14.13
C VAL A 274 -16.25 -30.49 -13.46
N ALA A 275 -15.41 -29.45 -13.41
CA ALA A 275 -15.76 -28.18 -12.77
C ALA A 275 -17.04 -27.55 -13.36
N ALA A 276 -17.19 -27.55 -14.68
CA ALA A 276 -18.39 -27.05 -15.36
C ALA A 276 -19.65 -27.84 -14.94
N ARG A 277 -19.53 -29.17 -14.81
CA ARG A 277 -20.64 -30.02 -14.37
C ARG A 277 -21.00 -29.81 -12.91
N LEU A 278 -20.01 -29.65 -12.01
CA LEU A 278 -20.24 -29.33 -10.59
C LEU A 278 -21.02 -28.02 -10.42
N VAL A 279 -20.70 -27.01 -11.22
CA VAL A 279 -21.39 -25.71 -11.22
C VAL A 279 -22.80 -25.84 -11.78
N ALA A 280 -22.96 -26.55 -12.90
CA ALA A 280 -24.29 -26.80 -13.49
C ALA A 280 -25.22 -27.55 -12.54
N ASP A 281 -24.68 -28.52 -11.81
CA ASP A 281 -25.43 -29.34 -10.85
C ASP A 281 -25.64 -28.63 -9.51
N SER A 282 -25.05 -27.43 -9.31
CA SER A 282 -25.01 -26.70 -8.03
C SER A 282 -24.51 -27.56 -6.86
N LYS A 283 -23.60 -28.51 -7.13
CA LYS A 283 -23.05 -29.49 -6.18
C LYS A 283 -21.53 -29.45 -6.24
N VAL A 284 -20.90 -28.56 -5.46
CA VAL A 284 -19.45 -28.40 -5.43
C VAL A 284 -18.89 -29.14 -4.21
N ARG A 285 -18.78 -30.47 -4.30
CA ARG A 285 -18.22 -31.36 -3.27
C ARG A 285 -17.40 -32.48 -3.93
N VAL A 286 -16.43 -33.02 -3.20
CA VAL A 286 -15.47 -34.02 -3.71
C VAL A 286 -16.17 -35.32 -4.12
N ASP A 287 -17.14 -35.80 -3.34
CA ASP A 287 -17.91 -37.01 -3.63
C ASP A 287 -18.66 -36.93 -4.98
N HIS A 288 -19.27 -35.79 -5.26
CA HIS A 288 -19.95 -35.55 -6.54
C HIS A 288 -18.96 -35.40 -7.70
N ALA A 289 -17.79 -34.81 -7.45
CA ALA A 289 -16.73 -34.67 -8.45
C ALA A 289 -16.12 -36.01 -8.86
N GLU A 290 -15.92 -36.93 -7.92
CA GLU A 290 -15.47 -38.30 -8.19
C GLU A 290 -16.48 -39.05 -9.06
N ALA A 291 -17.78 -38.93 -8.77
CA ALA A 291 -18.84 -39.55 -9.57
C ALA A 291 -18.88 -39.00 -11.01
N VAL A 292 -18.84 -37.67 -11.15
CA VAL A 292 -18.81 -37.00 -12.48
C VAL A 292 -17.56 -37.40 -13.26
N LEU A 293 -16.39 -37.48 -12.61
CA LEU A 293 -15.15 -37.88 -13.25
C LEU A 293 -15.20 -39.33 -13.73
N ALA A 294 -15.74 -40.24 -12.92
CA ALA A 294 -15.94 -41.64 -13.30
C ALA A 294 -16.88 -41.77 -14.52
N GLU A 295 -17.98 -41.02 -14.56
CA GLU A 295 -18.89 -40.99 -15.72
C GLU A 295 -18.19 -40.48 -17.00
N LEU A 296 -17.38 -39.42 -16.88
CA LEU A 296 -16.66 -38.85 -18.02
C LEU A 296 -15.60 -39.80 -18.58
N ARG A 297 -14.92 -40.55 -17.70
CA ARG A 297 -13.93 -41.56 -18.11
C ARG A 297 -14.61 -42.80 -18.72
N ALA A 298 -15.73 -43.24 -18.17
CA ALA A 298 -16.51 -44.37 -18.70
C ALA A 298 -17.11 -44.11 -20.09
N LYS A 299 -17.35 -42.85 -20.47
CA LYS A 299 -17.80 -42.48 -21.82
C LYS A 299 -16.69 -42.36 -22.86
N LYS A 300 -15.43 -42.33 -22.42
CA LYS A 300 -14.24 -42.26 -23.30
C LYS A 300 -13.60 -43.62 -23.58
N GLY A 301 -13.87 -44.62 -22.74
CA GLY A 301 -13.50 -46.03 -22.97
C GLY A 301 -14.56 -46.76 -23.76
#